data_AF-A0A257KC81-F1
#
_entry.id   AF-A0A257KC81-F1
#
_cell.length_a   1.000
_cell.length_b   1.000
_cell.length_c   1.000
_cell.angle_alpha   90.00
_cell.angle_beta   90.00
_cell.angle_gamma   90.00
#
_symmetry.space_group_name_H-M   'P 1'
#
loop_
_entity.id
_entity.type
_entity.pdbx_description
1 polymer ?
#
loop_
_entity_poly.entity_id
_entity_poly.type
_entity_poly.pdbx_seq_one_letter_code
_entity_poly.pdbx_strand_id
1 'polypeptide(L)'
;MDTDELSVPTYDGIIRAAEKFNHNLTLQFGVLASNCKDDDDYLNQAEAIINQWLQMDQFEEIIDDIFFGESVSQEEFINTLNKISSNIAEVRITPMEQREYEDWG
;
A
#
# COMPACT_ATOMS: atom_id res chain seq x y z
N MET A 1 -5.87 8.63 9.66
CA MET A 1 -5.74 7.49 10.59
C MET A 1 -4.27 7.12 10.66
N ASP A 2 -3.82 6.48 11.72
CA ASP A 2 -2.47 5.91 11.76
C ASP A 2 -2.49 4.46 11.24
N THR A 3 -1.31 3.89 10.97
CA THR A 3 -1.21 2.52 10.42
C THR A 3 -1.61 1.43 11.42
N ASP A 4 -1.61 1.75 12.71
CA ASP A 4 -2.10 0.88 13.80
C ASP A 4 -3.64 0.82 13.85
N GLU A 5 -4.34 1.80 13.25
CA GLU A 5 -5.80 1.78 13.11
C GLU A 5 -6.29 0.93 11.91
N LEU A 6 -5.37 0.43 11.06
CA LEU A 6 -5.73 -0.44 9.94
C LEU A 6 -6.21 -1.80 10.44
N SER A 7 -7.14 -2.40 9.71
CA SER A 7 -7.49 -3.80 9.97
C SER A 7 -6.27 -4.69 9.73
N VAL A 8 -6.14 -5.78 10.48
CA VAL A 8 -5.07 -6.78 10.32
C VAL A 8 -4.90 -7.20 8.85
N PRO A 9 -5.96 -7.57 8.10
CA PRO A 9 -5.78 -7.95 6.70
C PRO A 9 -5.34 -6.77 5.81
N THR A 10 -5.74 -5.52 6.11
CA THR A 10 -5.26 -4.33 5.39
C THR A 10 -3.78 -4.04 5.66
N TYR A 11 -3.37 -4.07 6.93
CA TYR A 11 -1.98 -3.90 7.33
C TYR A 11 -1.08 -4.96 6.67
N ASP A 12 -1.51 -6.22 6.70
CA ASP A 12 -0.77 -7.33 6.11
C ASP A 12 -0.72 -7.27 4.58
N GLY A 13 -1.85 -6.89 3.98
CA GLY A 13 -2.02 -6.81 2.54
C GLY A 13 -1.23 -5.68 1.89
N ILE A 14 -1.04 -4.56 2.60
CA ILE A 14 -0.38 -3.36 2.06
C ILE A 14 0.95 -3.09 2.78
N ILE A 15 0.92 -2.73 4.07
CA ILE A 15 2.10 -2.27 4.82
C ILE A 15 3.17 -3.37 4.88
N ARG A 16 2.79 -4.58 5.31
CA ARG A 16 3.73 -5.70 5.42
C ARG A 16 4.20 -6.20 4.06
N ALA A 17 3.37 -6.08 3.02
CA ALA A 17 3.75 -6.45 1.66
C ALA A 17 4.77 -5.46 1.08
N ALA A 18 4.57 -4.15 1.28
CA ALA A 18 5.51 -3.11 0.90
C ALA A 18 6.86 -3.26 1.64
N GLU A 19 6.83 -3.51 2.95
CA GLU A 19 8.05 -3.64 3.78
C GLU A 19 8.92 -4.82 3.37
N LYS A 20 8.30 -5.93 2.93
CA LYS A 20 9.03 -7.08 2.40
C LYS A 20 9.80 -6.76 1.11
N PHE A 21 9.33 -5.78 0.34
CA PHE A 21 10.00 -5.34 -0.86
C PHE A 21 11.06 -4.28 -0.54
N ASN A 22 10.65 -3.16 0.04
CA ASN A 22 11.54 -2.05 0.37
C ASN A 22 10.87 -1.10 1.38
N HIS A 23 11.63 -0.67 2.39
CA HIS A 23 11.16 0.23 3.44
C HIS A 23 10.61 1.56 2.91
N ASN A 24 11.23 2.14 1.88
CA ASN A 24 10.79 3.41 1.30
C ASN A 24 9.39 3.30 0.66
N LEU A 25 9.03 2.14 0.11
CA LEU A 25 7.66 1.89 -0.35
C LEU A 25 6.68 1.85 0.82
N THR A 26 7.06 1.25 1.95
CA THR A 26 6.24 1.25 3.18
C THR A 26 5.98 2.66 3.66
N LEU A 27 6.97 3.55 3.61
CA LEU A 27 6.81 4.94 4.02
C LEU A 27 5.73 5.66 3.19
N GLN A 28 5.66 5.41 1.87
CA GLN A 28 4.61 6.01 1.03
C GLN A 28 3.21 5.61 1.50
N PHE A 29 3.02 4.32 1.81
CA PHE A 29 1.74 3.81 2.30
C PHE A 29 1.44 4.24 3.75
N GLY A 30 2.46 4.36 4.60
CA GLY A 30 2.29 4.93 5.94
C GLY A 30 1.87 6.39 5.93
N VAL A 31 2.49 7.21 5.06
CA VAL A 31 2.07 8.62 4.85
C VAL A 31 0.65 8.67 4.28
N LEU A 32 0.30 7.78 3.36
CA LEU A 32 -1.05 7.71 2.79
C LEU A 32 -2.11 7.48 3.88
N ALA A 33 -1.86 6.59 4.85
CA ALA A 33 -2.78 6.30 5.95
C ALA A 33 -3.17 7.56 6.74
N SER A 34 -2.20 8.45 6.99
CA SER A 34 -2.44 9.71 7.71
C SER A 34 -3.48 10.62 7.03
N ASN A 35 -3.64 10.50 5.71
CA ASN A 35 -4.61 11.24 4.90
C ASN A 35 -5.96 10.52 4.73
N CYS A 36 -6.12 9.32 5.27
CA CYS A 36 -7.32 8.50 5.13
C CYS A 36 -8.20 8.58 6.37
N LYS A 37 -9.51 8.48 6.15
CA LYS A 37 -10.52 8.57 7.22
C LYS A 37 -10.71 7.26 7.97
N ASP A 38 -10.69 6.15 7.24
CA ASP A 38 -10.96 4.79 7.71
C ASP A 38 -10.29 3.76 6.79
N ASP A 39 -10.40 2.48 7.15
CA ASP A 39 -9.77 1.36 6.47
C ASP A 39 -10.21 1.24 5.00
N ASP A 40 -11.49 1.50 4.68
CA ASP A 40 -11.99 1.47 3.30
C ASP A 40 -11.50 2.66 2.46
N ASP A 41 -11.47 3.88 3.03
CA ASP A 41 -10.87 5.05 2.40
C ASP A 41 -9.39 4.79 2.09
N TYR A 42 -8.66 4.15 3.01
CA TYR A 42 -7.28 3.75 2.79
C TYR A 42 -7.11 2.75 1.65
N LEU A 43 -7.92 1.68 1.60
CA LEU A 43 -7.90 0.72 0.49
C LEU A 43 -8.18 1.41 -0.86
N ASN A 44 -9.12 2.36 -0.90
CA ASN A 44 -9.45 3.13 -2.09
C ASN A 44 -8.30 4.02 -2.55
N GLN A 45 -7.68 4.76 -1.63
CA GLN A 45 -6.56 5.64 -1.96
C GLN A 45 -5.31 4.84 -2.35
N ALA A 46 -5.05 3.71 -1.68
CA ALA A 46 -3.94 2.81 -2.00
C ALA A 46 -4.08 2.20 -3.39
N GLU A 47 -5.27 1.70 -3.74
CA GLU A 47 -5.52 1.19 -5.10
C GLU A 47 -5.40 2.31 -6.15
N ALA A 48 -5.89 3.51 -5.85
CA ALA A 48 -5.80 4.64 -6.76
C ALA A 48 -4.35 5.06 -7.05
N ILE A 49 -3.50 5.19 -6.02
CA ILE A 49 -2.11 5.58 -6.21
C ILE A 49 -1.29 4.50 -6.94
N ILE A 50 -1.56 3.22 -6.66
CA ILE A 50 -0.93 2.11 -7.38
C ILE A 50 -1.30 2.15 -8.87
N ASN A 51 -2.58 2.33 -9.18
CA ASN A 51 -3.04 2.45 -10.57
C ASN A 51 -2.44 3.67 -11.27
N GLN A 52 -2.28 4.80 -10.57
CA GLN A 52 -1.59 5.97 -11.11
C GLN A 52 -0.14 5.64 -11.45
N TRP A 53 0.62 5.06 -10.51
CA TRP A 53 2.01 4.70 -10.76
C TRP A 53 2.16 3.76 -11.95
N LEU A 54 1.34 2.70 -12.02
CA LEU A 54 1.39 1.72 -13.11
C LEU A 54 0.99 2.28 -14.50
N GLN A 55 0.29 3.41 -14.55
CA GLN A 55 -0.17 4.05 -15.79
C GLN A 55 0.69 5.22 -16.24
N MET A 56 1.63 5.69 -15.40
CA MET A 56 2.49 6.82 -15.75
C MET A 56 3.58 6.40 -16.72
N ASP A 57 3.71 7.14 -17.83
CA ASP A 57 4.75 6.93 -18.82
C ASP A 57 6.17 7.09 -18.24
N GLN A 58 6.31 7.88 -17.17
CA GLN A 58 7.55 8.19 -16.46
C GLN A 58 7.78 7.27 -15.25
N PHE A 59 7.68 5.95 -15.44
CA PHE A 59 7.82 4.99 -14.33
C PHE A 59 9.20 5.02 -13.66
N GLU A 60 10.25 5.34 -14.41
CA GLU A 60 11.61 5.52 -13.86
C GLU A 60 11.68 6.72 -12.89
N GLU A 61 11.00 7.83 -13.20
CA GLU A 61 10.95 9.00 -12.29
C GLU A 61 10.19 8.67 -11.00
N ILE A 62 9.13 7.87 -11.09
CA ILE A 62 8.40 7.36 -9.90
C ILE A 62 9.32 6.51 -9.02
N ILE A 63 10.14 5.66 -9.63
CA ILE A 63 11.12 4.85 -8.90
C ILE A 63 12.11 5.78 -8.18
N ASP A 64 12.68 6.76 -8.87
CA ASP A 64 13.62 7.69 -8.26
C ASP A 64 13.00 8.49 -7.10
N ASP A 65 11.74 8.92 -7.25
CA ASP A 65 11.00 9.67 -6.23
C ASP A 65 10.66 8.81 -5.00
N ILE A 66 10.16 7.59 -5.20
CA ILE A 66 9.77 6.69 -4.10
C ILE A 66 10.99 6.17 -3.36
N PHE A 67 12.04 5.80 -4.09
CA PHE A 67 13.21 5.13 -3.53
C PHE A 67 14.40 6.07 -3.31
N PHE A 68 14.21 7.39 -3.44
CA PHE A 68 15.23 8.42 -3.20
C PHE A 68 16.54 8.19 -3.97
N GLY A 69 16.42 7.73 -5.22
CA GLY A 69 17.54 7.38 -6.11
C GLY A 69 18.23 6.05 -5.78
N GLU A 70 17.67 5.23 -4.89
CA GLU A 70 18.12 3.85 -4.71
C GLU A 70 17.77 3.00 -5.93
N SER A 71 18.72 2.15 -6.35
CA SER A 71 18.50 1.20 -7.44
C SER A 71 17.57 0.08 -6.98
N VAL A 72 16.36 0.03 -7.54
CA VAL A 72 15.41 -1.09 -7.37
C VAL A 72 15.11 -1.77 -8.70
N SER A 73 14.76 -3.06 -8.66
CA SER A 73 14.29 -3.75 -9.85
C SER A 73 12.89 -3.27 -10.21
N GLN A 74 12.75 -2.63 -11.38
CA GLN A 74 11.46 -2.19 -11.91
C GLN A 74 10.47 -3.35 -12.02
N GLU A 75 10.92 -4.53 -12.45
CA GLU A 75 10.08 -5.72 -12.56
C GLU A 75 9.55 -6.16 -11.18
N GLU A 76 10.42 -6.22 -10.17
CA GLU A 76 10.01 -6.59 -8.81
C GLU A 76 9.11 -5.54 -8.18
N PHE A 77 9.32 -4.26 -8.48
CA PHE A 77 8.45 -3.19 -8.02
C PHE A 77 7.04 -3.33 -8.63
N ILE A 78 6.93 -3.49 -9.96
CA ILE A 78 5.65 -3.72 -10.64
C ILE A 78 4.95 -4.96 -10.11
N ASN A 79 5.69 -6.06 -9.91
CA ASN A 79 5.14 -7.28 -9.33
C ASN A 79 4.62 -7.07 -7.91
N THR A 80 5.32 -6.27 -7.10
CA THR A 80 4.89 -5.90 -5.75
C THR A 80 3.63 -5.04 -5.77
N LEU A 81 3.54 -4.04 -6.67
CA LEU A 81 2.32 -3.22 -6.84
C LEU A 81 1.11 -4.06 -7.24
N ASN A 82 1.28 -5.00 -8.16
CA ASN A 82 0.23 -5.94 -8.57
C ASN A 82 -0.18 -6.90 -7.44
N LYS A 83 0.79 -7.35 -6.63
CA LYS A 83 0.54 -8.16 -5.43
C LYS A 83 -0.32 -7.38 -4.43
N ILE A 84 0.06 -6.14 -4.12
CA ILE A 84 -0.69 -5.28 -3.19
C ILE A 84 -2.11 -5.03 -3.73
N SER A 85 -2.27 -4.76 -5.02
CA SER A 85 -3.60 -4.60 -5.65
C SER A 85 -4.47 -5.85 -5.52
N SER A 86 -3.89 -7.04 -5.70
CA SER A 86 -4.59 -8.30 -5.48
C SER A 86 -4.99 -8.49 -4.02
N ASN A 87 -4.09 -8.17 -3.07
CA ASN A 87 -4.40 -8.23 -1.65
C ASN A 87 -5.54 -7.27 -1.28
N ILE A 88 -5.58 -6.05 -1.83
CA ILE A 88 -6.68 -5.10 -1.63
C ILE A 88 -8.02 -5.71 -2.07
N ALA A 89 -8.04 -6.36 -3.24
CA ALA A 89 -9.24 -7.04 -3.72
C ALA A 89 -9.68 -8.18 -2.78
N GLU A 90 -8.73 -8.93 -2.20
CA GLU A 90 -9.01 -9.98 -1.21
C GLU A 90 -9.57 -9.41 0.10
N VAL A 91 -8.99 -8.32 0.62
CA VAL A 91 -9.46 -7.64 1.85
C VAL A 91 -10.91 -7.18 1.69
N ARG A 92 -11.27 -6.63 0.52
CA ARG A 92 -12.62 -6.13 0.22
C ARG A 92 -13.69 -7.21 0.15
N ILE A 93 -13.33 -8.50 0.09
CA ILE A 93 -14.30 -9.60 0.20
C ILE A 93 -15.00 -9.55 1.56
N THR A 94 -14.28 -9.12 2.60
CA THR A 94 -14.83 -8.92 3.95
C THR A 94 -15.23 -7.45 4.13
N PRO A 95 -16.51 -7.15 4.44
CA PRO A 95 -16.95 -5.80 4.77
C PRO A 95 -16.13 -5.19 5.90
N MET A 96 -15.88 -3.89 5.86
CA MET A 96 -15.04 -3.18 6.83
C MET A 96 -15.43 -3.45 8.29
N GLU A 97 -16.73 -3.53 8.58
CA GLU A 97 -17.27 -3.78 9.92
C GLU A 97 -17.06 -5.21 10.42
N GLN A 98 -16.64 -6.12 9.54
CA GLN A 98 -16.38 -7.54 9.83
C GLN A 98 -14.90 -7.89 9.80
N ARG A 99 -14.01 -6.91 9.55
CA ARG A 99 -12.56 -7.13 9.57
C ARG A 99 -12.04 -7.22 10.99
N GLU A 100 -10.93 -7.94 11.15
CA GLU A 100 -10.21 -8.03 12.41
C GLU A 100 -9.32 -6.79 12.59
N TYR A 101 -9.39 -6.16 13.76
CA TYR A 101 -8.54 -5.03 14.14
C TYR A 101 -7.76 -5.44 15.39
N GLU A 102 -6.46 -5.15 15.40
CA GLU A 102 -5.63 -5.34 16.59
C GLU A 102 -5.78 -4.13 17.51
N ASP A 103 -5.88 -4.39 18.81
CA ASP A 103 -5.75 -3.35 19.83
C ASP A 103 -4.25 -3.25 20.13
N TRP A 104 -3.57 -2.31 19.48
CA TRP A 104 -2.15 -2.02 19.68
C TRP A 104 -1.98 -1.26 21.01
N GLY A 105 -2.33 -1.93 22.12
CA GLY A 105 -2.30 -1.40 23.49
C GLY A 105 -0.92 -1.11 24.04
#